data_AF-A0A926JIG9-F1
#
_entry.id   AF-A0A926JIG9-F1
#
_cell.length_a   1.000
_cell.length_b   1.000
_cell.length_c   1.000
_cell.angle_alpha   90.00
_cell.angle_beta   90.00
_cell.angle_gamma   90.00
#
_symmetry.space_group_name_H-M   'P 1'
#
loop_
_entity.id
_entity.type
_entity.pdbx_description
1 polymer ?
#
loop_
_entity_poly.entity_id
_entity_poly.type
_entity_poly.pdbx_seq_one_letter_code
_entity_poly.pdbx_strand_id
1 'polypeptide(L)' 'MRWLRSSYSTGANNCVETARPDSGPWSGLLAVRDSKDPAGPALLFSPESWAGFLTGVR' A
#
# COMPACT_ATOMS: atom_id res chain seq x y z
N MET A 1 3.80 4.95 -11.81
CA MET A 1 3.61 4.40 -10.44
C MET A 1 3.98 2.93 -10.48
N ARG A 2 4.83 2.47 -9.54
CA ARG A 2 5.28 1.07 -9.47
C ARG A 2 4.79 0.45 -8.16
N TRP A 3 4.05 -0.64 -8.26
CA TRP A 3 3.62 -1.43 -7.11
C TRP A 3 4.75 -2.34 -6.65
N LEU A 4 5.00 -2.33 -5.35
CA LEU A 4 5.96 -3.17 -4.64
C LEU A 4 5.18 -4.21 -3.85
N ARG A 5 5.43 -5.47 -4.15
CA ARG A 5 4.85 -6.61 -3.46
C ARG A 5 5.70 -6.96 -2.24
N SER A 6 5.07 -7.27 -1.11
CA SER A 6 5.79 -7.74 0.08
C SER A 6 6.44 -9.10 -0.17
N SER A 7 7.70 -9.28 0.27
CA SER A 7 8.41 -10.56 0.19
C SER A 7 7.81 -11.66 1.07
N TYR A 8 7.00 -11.30 2.07
CA TYR A 8 6.25 -12.25 2.91
C TYR A 8 5.00 -12.84 2.23
N SER A 9 4.74 -12.44 0.98
CA SER A 9 3.63 -12.95 0.16
C SER A 9 3.88 -14.35 -0.42
N THR A 10 4.91 -15.07 0.04
CA THR A 10 5.24 -16.41 -0.42
C THR A 10 4.43 -17.46 0.33
N GLY A 11 3.30 -17.88 -0.26
CA GLY A 11 2.62 -19.13 0.08
C GLY A 11 1.34 -19.02 0.91
N ALA A 12 1.04 -17.86 1.49
CA ALA A 12 -0.25 -17.60 2.13
C ALA A 12 -0.94 -16.44 1.42
N ASN A 13 -2.15 -16.71 0.94
CA ASN A 13 -3.05 -15.86 0.16
C ASN A 13 -3.40 -14.55 0.92
N ASN A 14 -2.44 -13.69 1.25
CA ASN A 14 -2.56 -12.48 2.08
C ASN A 14 -1.60 -11.39 1.56
N CYS A 15 -1.56 -11.22 0.25
CA CYS A 15 -0.53 -10.42 -0.41
C CYS A 15 -1.00 -8.97 -0.54
N VAL A 16 -0.33 -8.03 0.14
CA VAL A 16 -0.52 -6.59 -0.07
C VAL A 16 0.56 -6.02 -0.99
N GLU A 17 0.14 -5.10 -1.84
CA GLU A 17 1.01 -4.31 -2.71
C GLU A 17 0.96 -2.85 -2.28
N THR A 18 2.11 -2.18 -2.31
CA THR A 18 2.22 -0.76 -1.96
C THR A 18 2.82 0.05 -3.09
N ALA A 19 2.40 1.28 -3.26
CA ALA A 19 2.98 2.20 -4.23
C ALA A 19 3.05 3.61 -3.65
N ARG A 20 4.05 4.37 -4.07
CA ARG A 20 4.12 5.81 -3.84
C ARG A 20 3.84 6.51 -5.16
N PRO A 21 2.71 7.20 -5.31
CA PRO A 21 2.46 8.06 -6.45
C PRO A 21 3.46 9.22 -6.44
N ASP A 22 4.26 9.35 -7.51
CA ASP A 22 5.24 10.44 -7.64
C ASP A 22 4.65 11.68 -8.33
N SER A 23 3.47 11.55 -8.96
CA SER A 23 2.83 12.62 -9.73
C SER A 23 1.30 12.49 -9.71
N GLY A 24 0.61 13.60 -10.00
CA GLY A 24 -0.85 13.69 -10.00
C GLY A 24 -1.45 14.08 -8.63
N PRO A 25 -2.79 14.04 -8.51
CA PRO A 25 -3.50 14.53 -7.31
C PRO A 25 -3.22 13.73 -6.04
N TRP A 26 -2.65 12.54 -6.18
CA TRP A 26 -2.32 11.63 -5.07
C TRP A 26 -0.82 11.59 -4.78
N SER A 27 -0.05 12.50 -5.37
CA SER A 27 1.40 12.57 -5.15
C SER A 27 1.71 12.81 -3.67
N GLY A 28 2.70 12.09 -3.14
CA GLY A 28 3.11 12.17 -1.74
C GLY A 28 2.31 11.29 -0.78
N LEU A 29 1.30 10.56 -1.26
CA LEU A 29 0.56 9.57 -0.47
C LEU A 29 1.19 8.18 -0.57
N LEU A 30 0.79 7.29 0.34
CA LEU A 30 1.08 5.86 0.25
C LEU A 30 -0.19 5.11 -0.18
N ALA A 31 -0.13 4.47 -1.34
CA ALA A 31 -1.19 3.60 -1.81
C ALA A 31 -0.94 2.15 -1.34
N VAL A 32 -1.98 1.50 -0.82
CA VAL A 32 -1.97 0.10 -0.42
C VAL A 32 -3.15 -0.59 -1.08
N ARG A 33 -2.93 -1.74 -1.71
CA ARG A 33 -4.00 -2.55 -2.30
C ARG A 33 -3.81 -4.03 -2.03
N ASP A 34 -4.90 -4.78 -2.20
CA ASP A 34 -4.86 -6.24 -2.21
C ASP A 34 -4.28 -6.72 -3.54
N SER A 35 -3.28 -7.60 -3.51
CA SER A 35 -2.63 -8.11 -4.73
C SER A 35 -3.49 -9.11 -5.50
N LYS A 36 -4.52 -9.68 -4.87
CA LYS A 36 -5.47 -10.61 -5.48
C LYS A 36 -6.56 -9.88 -6.24
N ASP A 37 -6.82 -8.62 -5.89
CA ASP A 37 -7.69 -7.73 -6.65
C ASP A 37 -6.95 -6.44 -7.09
N PRO A 38 -6.05 -6.53 -8.10
CA PRO A 38 -5.31 -5.37 -8.59
C PRO A 38 -6.18 -4.29 -9.24
N ALA A 39 -7.39 -4.65 -9.69
CA ALA A 39 -8.36 -3.75 -10.31
C ALA A 39 -9.28 -3.09 -9.27
N GLY A 40 -9.32 -3.61 -8.06
CA GLY A 40 -10.04 -3.05 -6.93
C GLY A 40 -9.47 -1.72 -6.42
N PRO A 41 -10.19 -1.06 -5.51
CA PRO A 41 -9.78 0.22 -4.96
C PRO A 41 -8.50 0.09 -4.11
N ALA A 42 -7.60 1.05 -4.26
CA ALA A 42 -6.45 1.22 -3.37
C ALA A 42 -6.78 2.17 -2.22
N LEU A 43 -6.33 1.84 -1.02
CA LEU A 43 -6.36 2.73 0.13
C LEU A 43 -5.20 3.72 0.03
N LEU A 44 -5.48 5.00 0.26
CA LEU A 44 -4.47 6.07 0.24
C LEU A 44 -4.26 6.58 1.66
N PHE A 45 -3.01 6.56 2.10
CA PHE A 45 -2.60 7.06 3.41
C PHE A 45 -1.72 8.29 3.24
N SER A 46 -1.94 9.31 4.08
CA SER A 46 -0.94 10.35 4.27
C SER A 46 0.29 9.79 5.00
N PRO A 47 1.48 10.40 4.85
CA PRO A 47 2.66 9.98 5.57
C PRO A 47 2.45 9.94 7.09
N GLU A 48 1.76 10.93 7.68
CA GLU A 48 1.48 10.93 9.11
C GLU A 48 0.53 9.81 9.53
N SER A 49 -0.52 9.53 8.73
CA SER A 49 -1.47 8.46 9.03
C SER A 49 -0.82 7.09 8.94
N TRP A 50 0.08 6.90 7.96
CA TRP A 50 0.84 5.67 7.82
C TRP A 50 1.81 5.45 8.99
N ALA A 51 2.51 6.50 9.43
CA ALA A 51 3.37 6.42 10.60
C ALA A 51 2.57 6.07 11.87
N GLY A 52 1.42 6.74 12.07
CA GLY A 52 0.51 6.42 13.17
C GLY A 52 0.03 4.96 13.14
N PHE A 53 -0.38 4.47 11.96
CA PHE A 53 -0.78 3.08 11.77
C PHE A 53 0.33 2.09 12.18
N LEU A 54 1.57 2.32 11.73
CA LEU A 54 2.72 1.48 12.08
C LEU A 54 3.02 1.49 13.59
N THR A 55 2.77 2.61 14.28
CA THR A 55 2.97 2.67 15.75
C THR A 55 1.84 1.99 16.53
N GLY A 56 0.64 1.89 15.96
CA GLY A 56 -0.53 1.29 16.60
C GLY A 56 -0.68 -0.21 16.35
N VAL A 57 -0.11 -0.72 15.25
CA VAL A 57 -0.02 -2.16 14.97
C VAL A 57 1.11 -2.76 15.82
N ARG A 58 0.76 -3.71 16.68
CA ARG A 58 1.69 -4.49 17.50
C ARG A 58 1.43 -5.98 17.34
#